data_AF-A0A9W5B5Y7-F1
#
_entry.id   AF-A0A9W5B5Y7-F1
#
_cell.length_a   1.000
_cell.length_b   1.000
_cell.length_c   1.000
_cell.angle_alpha   90.00
_cell.angle_beta   90.00
_cell.angle_gamma   90.00
#
_symmetry.space_group_name_H-M   'P 1'
#
loop_
_entity.id
_entity.type
_entity.pdbx_description
1 polymer ?
#
loop_
_entity_poly.entity_id
_entity_poly.type
_entity_poly.pdbx_seq_one_letter_code
_entity_poly.pdbx_strand_id
1 'polypeptide(L)'
;MEACGSAHYWARQMLRFGHEVKLIPPQYVRLFVKRQKNDAADAEAIVVAAQRPEMRFVEMKSPEQQANAVLFRGRERLVHQRTELANSLRAVLY
;
A
#
# COMPACT_ATOMS: atom_id res chain seq x y z
N MET A 1 0.58 12.62 1.47
CA MET A 1 -0.41 11.62 1.95
C MET A 1 0.29 10.31 2.24
N GLU A 2 -0.25 9.48 3.13
CA GLU A 2 0.23 8.10 3.31
C GLU A 2 -0.17 7.22 2.12
N ALA A 3 0.71 6.33 1.65
CA ALA A 3 0.44 5.37 0.57
C ALA A 3 -0.40 4.18 1.07
N CYS A 4 -1.64 4.44 1.48
CA CYS A 4 -2.63 3.43 1.86
C CYS A 4 -3.38 2.85 0.65
N GLY A 5 -4.29 1.89 0.89
CA GLY A 5 -4.97 1.14 -0.18
C GLY A 5 -5.70 1.99 -1.22
N SER A 6 -6.27 3.13 -0.83
CA SER A 6 -6.97 4.08 -1.72
C SER A 6 -6.11 5.26 -2.15
N ALA A 7 -4.88 5.39 -1.65
CA ALA A 7 -4.04 6.57 -1.86
C ALA A 7 -3.71 6.82 -3.34
N HIS A 8 -3.49 5.76 -4.13
CA HIS A 8 -3.23 5.90 -5.56
C HIS A 8 -4.42 6.48 -6.33
N TYR A 9 -5.65 6.10 -5.95
CA TYR A 9 -6.85 6.68 -6.55
C TYR A 9 -6.97 8.17 -6.21
N TRP A 10 -6.83 8.51 -4.93
CA TRP A 10 -6.94 9.90 -4.47
C TRP A 10 -5.84 10.78 -5.02
N ALA A 11 -4.60 10.27 -5.14
CA ALA A 11 -3.50 10.99 -5.77
C ALA A 11 -3.82 11.36 -7.23
N ARG A 12 -4.41 10.44 -8.00
CA ARG A 12 -4.85 10.72 -9.37
C ARG A 12 -5.94 11.78 -9.41
N GLN A 13 -6.91 11.73 -8.50
CA GLN A 13 -7.96 12.76 -8.44
C GLN A 13 -7.40 14.13 -8.08
N MET A 14 -6.54 14.22 -7.07
CA MET A 14 -5.92 15.48 -6.64
C MET A 14 -5.03 16.09 -7.72
N LEU A 15 -4.29 15.28 -8.48
CA LEU A 15 -3.52 15.75 -9.64
C LEU A 15 -4.42 16.39 -10.70
N ARG A 16 -5.63 15.85 -10.94
CA ARG A 16 -6.60 16.44 -11.89
C ARG A 16 -7.09 17.82 -11.45
N PHE A 17 -7.06 18.10 -10.14
CA PHE A 17 -7.39 19.40 -9.58
C PHE A 17 -6.16 20.33 -9.48
N GLY A 18 -5.00 19.93 -10.00
CA GLY A 18 -3.79 20.76 -10.06
C GLY A 18 -2.90 20.69 -8.81
N HIS A 19 -3.12 19.73 -7.90
CA HIS A 19 -2.28 19.56 -6.73
C HIS A 19 -1.05 18.71 -7.02
N GLU A 20 0.11 19.10 -6.48
CA GLU A 20 1.27 18.22 -6.38
C GLU A 20 1.04 17.20 -5.25
N VAL A 21 1.08 15.90 -5.58
CA VAL A 21 0.83 14.84 -4.62
C VAL A 21 2.09 14.03 -4.38
N LYS A 22 2.50 13.95 -3.11
CA LYS A 22 3.59 13.08 -2.64
C LYS A 22 3.04 11.99 -1.72
N LEU A 23 3.33 10.73 -2.06
CA LEU A 23 2.90 9.56 -1.29
C LEU A 23 4.05 9.06 -0.40
N ILE A 24 3.83 9.00 0.91
CA ILE A 24 4.80 8.52 1.89
C ILE A 24 4.53 7.05 2.20
N PRO A 25 5.54 6.15 2.20
CA PRO A 25 5.37 4.77 2.63
C PRO A 25 4.75 4.68 4.03
N PRO A 26 3.75 3.80 4.27
CA PRO A 26 3.13 3.60 5.59
C PRO A 26 4.15 3.27 6.69
N GLN A 27 5.23 2.57 6.32
CA GLN A 27 6.31 2.20 7.23
C GLN A 27 7.02 3.43 7.81
N TYR A 28 7.12 4.52 7.06
CA TYR A 28 7.74 5.76 7.51
C TYR A 28 6.77 6.62 8.33
N VAL A 29 5.48 6.62 7.97
CA VAL A 29 4.45 7.33 8.75
C VAL A 29 4.27 6.69 10.13
N ARG A 30 4.25 5.35 10.18
CA ARG A 30 4.03 4.57 11.42
C ARG A 30 5.00 4.94 12.55
N LEU A 31 6.23 5.35 12.23
CA LEU A 31 7.25 5.74 13.23
C LEU A 31 6.87 7.00 14.01
N PHE A 32 5.94 7.81 13.49
CA PHE A 32 5.51 9.07 14.09
C PHE A 32 4.09 9.01 14.67
N VAL A 33 3.40 7.87 14.54
CA VAL A 33 2.04 7.69 15.10
C VAL A 33 2.14 7.51 16.62
N LYS A 34 1.43 8.36 17.37
CA LYS A 34 1.34 8.27 18.84
C LYS A 34 0.50 7.06 19.27
N ARG A 35 0.60 6.65 20.54
CA ARG A 35 0.02 5.41 21.10
C ARG A 35 -1.48 5.17 20.80
N GLN A 36 -2.26 6.21 20.54
CA GLN A 36 -3.66 6.06 20.12
C GLN A 36 -3.82 6.36 18.64
N LYS A 37 -4.23 5.34 17.88
CA LYS A 37 -4.54 5.49 16.47
C LYS A 37 -5.91 6.16 16.30
N ASN A 38 -5.91 7.33 15.70
CA ASN A 38 -7.09 8.05 15.24
C ASN A 38 -6.70 8.93 14.04
N ASP A 39 -7.68 9.46 13.32
CA ASP A 39 -7.43 10.23 12.10
C ASP A 39 -6.56 11.48 12.34
N ALA A 40 -6.71 12.12 13.51
CA ALA A 40 -5.92 13.29 13.87
C ALA A 40 -4.44 12.93 14.10
N ALA A 41 -4.17 11.81 14.79
CA ALA A 41 -2.82 11.31 15.03
C ALA A 41 -2.17 10.82 13.74
N ASP A 42 -2.92 10.20 12.84
CA ASP A 42 -2.43 9.79 11.52
C ASP A 42 -2.09 11.02 10.66
N ALA A 43 -2.93 12.06 10.66
CA ALA A 43 -2.66 13.31 9.96
C ALA A 43 -1.40 14.02 10.51
N GLU A 44 -1.26 14.11 11.84
CA GLU A 44 -0.06 14.65 12.49
C GLU A 44 1.20 13.86 12.06
N ALA A 45 1.13 12.53 12.11
CA ALA A 45 2.25 11.66 11.74
C ALA A 45 2.66 11.85 10.27
N ILE A 46 1.69 12.01 9.35
CA ILE A 46 1.97 12.28 7.93
C ILE A 46 2.69 13.63 7.76
N VAL A 47 2.26 14.68 8.47
CA VAL A 47 2.91 16.00 8.41
C VAL A 47 4.33 15.93 8.95
N VAL A 48 4.53 15.28 10.11
CA VAL A 48 5.86 15.10 10.71
C VAL A 48 6.78 14.30 9.79
N ALA A 49 6.27 13.24 9.17
CA ALA A 49 7.02 12.45 8.19
C ALA A 49 7.41 13.32 6.99
N ALA A 50 6.48 14.10 6.44
CA ALA A 50 6.73 14.94 5.26
C ALA A 50 7.80 16.02 5.48
N GLN A 51 8.02 16.45 6.72
CA GLN A 51 9.04 17.45 7.08
C GLN A 51 10.46 16.89 7.16
N ARG A 52 10.64 15.56 7.14
CA ARG A 52 11.99 14.98 7.23
C ARG A 52 12.77 15.24 5.93
N PRO A 53 14.00 15.78 6.00
CA PRO A 53 14.76 16.12 4.79
C PRO A 53 15.14 14.89 3.95
N GLU A 54 15.31 13.74 4.60
CA GLU A 54 15.64 12.47 3.94
C GLU A 54 14.38 11.67 3.52
N MET A 55 13.19 12.29 3.55
CA MET A 55 11.95 11.59 3.26
C MET A 55 11.92 11.10 1.81
N ARG A 56 11.57 9.81 1.65
CA ARG A 56 11.39 9.20 0.33
C ARG A 56 9.92 9.01 0.04
N PHE A 57 9.57 9.23 -1.21
CA PHE A 57 8.20 9.12 -1.69
C PHE A 57 8.04 7.93 -2.63
N VAL A 58 6.84 7.39 -2.67
CA VAL A 58 6.44 6.34 -3.62
C VAL A 58 5.76 7.00 -4.80
N GLU A 59 6.08 6.54 -5.99
CA GLU A 59 5.35 6.96 -7.18
C GLU A 59 3.89 6.52 -7.14
N MET A 60 3.04 7.38 -7.67
CA MET A 60 1.64 7.06 -7.87
C MET A 60 1.51 6.07 -9.03
N LYS A 61 0.84 4.94 -8.76
CA LYS A 61 0.53 3.96 -9.81
C LYS A 61 -0.58 4.47 -10.72
N SER A 62 -0.43 4.23 -12.02
CA SER A 62 -1.52 4.34 -12.99
C SER A 62 -2.61 3.28 -12.70
N PRO A 63 -3.84 3.46 -13.21
CA PRO A 63 -4.87 2.43 -13.12
C PRO A 63 -4.42 1.08 -13.69
N GLU A 64 -3.68 1.09 -14.80
CA GLU A 64 -3.17 -0.10 -15.48
C GLU A 64 -2.09 -0.79 -14.66
N GLN A 65 -1.15 -0.03 -14.09
CA GLN A 65 -0.14 -0.56 -13.16
C GLN A 65 -0.80 -1.18 -11.92
N GLN A 66 -1.84 -0.54 -11.39
CA GLN A 66 -2.59 -1.04 -10.24
C GLN A 66 -3.36 -2.33 -10.60
N ALA A 67 -3.97 -2.40 -11.78
CA ALA A 67 -4.66 -3.60 -12.28
C ALA A 67 -3.68 -4.77 -12.50
N ASN A 68 -2.54 -4.51 -13.14
CA ASN A 68 -1.50 -5.52 -13.34
C ASN A 68 -1.00 -6.08 -11.99
N ALA A 69 -0.79 -5.22 -10.99
CA ALA A 69 -0.40 -5.68 -9.65
C ALA A 69 -1.46 -6.55 -8.96
N VAL A 70 -2.75 -6.37 -9.26
CA VAL A 70 -3.81 -7.26 -8.78
C VAL A 70 -3.75 -8.60 -9.51
N LEU A 71 -3.56 -8.61 -10.83
CA LEU A 71 -3.43 -9.83 -11.62
C LEU A 71 -2.24 -10.70 -11.16
N PHE A 72 -1.07 -10.10 -10.97
CA PHE A 72 0.12 -10.83 -10.50
C PHE A 72 -0.10 -11.48 -9.14
N ARG A 73 -0.63 -10.72 -8.17
CA ARG A 73 -0.92 -11.25 -6.81
C ARG A 73 -2.03 -12.30 -6.84
N GLY A 74 -3.03 -12.13 -7.71
CA GLY A 74 -4.08 -13.13 -7.93
C GLY A 74 -3.50 -14.45 -8.44
N ARG A 75 -2.64 -14.40 -9.45
CA ARG A 75 -1.95 -15.59 -9.97
C ARG A 75 -1.08 -16.27 -8.91
N GLU A 76 -0.27 -15.50 -8.19
CA GLU A 76 0.57 -15.99 -7.10
C GLU A 76 -0.27 -16.74 -6.05
N ARG A 77 -1.36 -16.14 -5.58
CA ARG A 77 -2.30 -16.77 -4.65
C ARG A 77 -2.84 -18.10 -5.17
N LEU A 78 -3.27 -18.16 -6.43
CA LEU A 78 -3.79 -19.39 -7.04
C LEU A 78 -2.72 -20.49 -7.12
N VAL A 79 -1.47 -20.13 -7.43
CA VAL A 79 -0.34 -21.07 -7.46
C VAL A 79 -0.05 -21.63 -6.07
N HIS A 80 -0.09 -20.78 -5.03
CA HIS A 80 0.06 -21.23 -3.64
C HIS A 80 -1.08 -22.17 -3.23
N GLN A 81 -2.34 -21.79 -3.47
CA GLN A 81 -3.51 -22.61 -3.13
C GLN A 81 -3.49 -23.97 -3.85
N ARG A 82 -3.10 -24.01 -5.13
CA ARG A 82 -2.94 -25.26 -5.88
C ARG A 82 -1.89 -26.17 -5.24
N THR A 83 -0.76 -25.60 -4.85
CA THR A 83 0.35 -26.35 -4.22
C THR A 83 -0.06 -26.88 -2.85
N GLU A 84 -0.73 -26.04 -2.05
CA GLU A 84 -1.29 -26.41 -0.75
C GLU A 84 -2.25 -27.60 -0.88
N LEU A 85 -3.23 -27.51 -1.79
CA LEU A 85 -4.19 -28.59 -2.06
C LEU A 85 -3.51 -29.89 -2.49
N ALA A 86 -2.52 -29.82 -3.38
CA ALA A 86 -1.77 -30.99 -3.82
C ALA A 86 -1.00 -31.66 -2.67
N ASN A 87 -0.41 -30.87 -1.78
CA ASN A 87 0.29 -31.39 -0.61
C ASN A 87 -0.67 -31.98 0.42
N SER A 88 -1.83 -31.35 0.66
CA SER A 88 -2.88 -31.89 1.53
C SER A 88 -3.37 -33.24 1.03
N LEU A 89 -3.61 -33.40 -0.28
CA LEU A 89 -4.01 -34.69 -0.87
C LEU A 89 -2.93 -35.76 -0.68
N ARG A 90 -1.66 -35.43 -0.92
CA ARG A 90 -0.54 -36.36 -0.72
C ARG A 90 -0.45 -36.82 0.74
N ALA A 91 -0.64 -35.91 1.70
CA ALA A 91 -0.55 -36.22 3.13
C ALA A 91 -1.69 -37.12 3.65
N VAL A 92 -2.83 -37.18 2.95
CA VAL A 92 -3.96 -38.06 3.32
C VAL A 92 -3.86 -39.43 2.64
N LEU A 93 -3.23 -39.51 1.46
CA LEU A 93 -3.13 -40.73 0.66
C LEU A 93 -1.82 -41.51 0.85
N TYR A 94 -0.82 -40.92 1.50
CA TYR A 94 0.38 -41.58 2.02
C TYR A 94 0.25 -41.83 3.52
#